data_AF-A0A8J2MP59-F1
#
_entry.id   AF-A0A8J2MP59-F1
#
_cell.length_a   1.000
_cell.length_b   1.000
_cell.length_c   1.000
_cell.angle_alpha   90.00
_cell.angle_beta   90.00
_cell.angle_gamma   90.00
#
_symmetry.space_group_name_H-M   'P 1'
#
loop_
_entity.id
_entity.type
_entity.pdbx_description
1 polymer ?
#
loop_
_entity_poly.entity_id
_entity_poly.type
_entity_poly.pdbx_seq_one_letter_code
_entity_poly.pdbx_strand_id
1 'polypeptide(L)'
;MLMAVGIILHLIVNVIGTSIFLLASSKNYPGAEALTSLQYLRHINRNKHITVYVDSYAAQTGISRFLQWYDAWEYNKTENLGSSQLAQFDYILIGSYTEPNIVSFAARNFSSTHHILYDVKAFQGIEFGRMLQFPYYWPTMKFNSQLVVLEKLRYSDSV
;
A
#
# COMPACT_ATOMS: atom_id res chain seq x y z
N MET A 1 -31.64 0.76 -36.23
CA MET A 1 -30.76 -0.32 -35.73
C MET A 1 -29.34 0.16 -35.44
N LEU A 2 -28.66 0.83 -36.39
CA LEU A 2 -27.29 1.34 -36.18
C LEU A 2 -27.13 2.26 -34.96
N MET A 3 -28.07 3.18 -34.75
CA MET A 3 -28.07 4.08 -33.58
C MET A 3 -28.15 3.31 -32.25
N ALA A 4 -28.98 2.26 -32.18
CA ALA A 4 -29.13 1.45 -30.97
C ALA A 4 -27.83 0.68 -30.66
N VAL A 5 -27.18 0.12 -31.68
CA VAL A 5 -25.86 -0.54 -31.53
C VAL A 5 -24.81 0.48 -31.06
N GLY A 6 -24.80 1.68 -31.62
CA GLY A 6 -23.89 2.75 -31.19
C GLY A 6 -24.07 3.15 -29.73
N ILE A 7 -25.32 3.29 -29.26
CA ILE A 7 -25.63 3.58 -27.85
C ILE A 7 -25.14 2.44 -26.94
N ILE A 8 -25.44 1.18 -27.29
CA ILE A 8 -25.02 0.02 -26.50
C ILE A 8 -23.49 -0.03 -26.40
N LEU A 9 -22.78 0.15 -27.52
CA LEU A 9 -21.32 0.16 -27.54
C LEU A 9 -20.75 1.30 -26.67
N HIS A 10 -21.35 2.50 -26.75
CA HIS A 10 -20.93 3.63 -25.93
C HIS A 10 -21.11 3.36 -24.43
N LEU A 11 -22.23 2.76 -24.03
CA LEU A 11 -22.47 2.38 -22.63
C LEU A 11 -21.44 1.34 -22.16
N ILE A 12 -21.14 0.33 -22.98
CA ILE A 12 -20.12 -0.68 -22.67
C ILE A 12 -18.75 -0.02 -22.46
N VAL A 13 -18.34 0.88 -23.36
CA VAL A 13 -17.06 1.59 -23.25
C VAL A 13 -16.99 2.44 -21.97
N ASN A 14 -18.08 3.13 -21.61
CA ASN A 14 -18.14 3.89 -20.36
C ASN A 14 -18.03 2.99 -19.13
N VAL A 15 -18.70 1.84 -19.12
CA VAL A 15 -18.60 0.89 -18.01
C VAL A 15 -17.16 0.37 -17.86
N ILE A 16 -16.51 0.02 -18.97
CA ILE A 16 -15.11 -0.44 -18.96
C ILE A 16 -14.19 0.68 -18.45
N GLY A 17 -14.31 1.89 -19.01
CA GLY A 17 -13.49 3.04 -18.61
C GLY A 17 -13.67 3.40 -17.14
N THR A 18 -14.92 3.45 -16.67
CA THR A 18 -15.24 3.71 -15.26
C THR A 18 -14.66 2.64 -14.35
N SER A 19 -14.72 1.36 -14.76
CA SER A 19 -14.14 0.26 -13.99
C SER A 19 -12.63 0.37 -13.88
N ILE A 20 -11.93 0.75 -14.96
CA ILE A 20 -10.48 0.98 -14.95
C ILE A 20 -10.12 2.13 -13.99
N PHE A 21 -10.83 3.26 -14.08
CA PHE A 21 -10.57 4.40 -13.18
C PHE A 21 -10.91 4.08 -11.72
N LEU A 22 -11.96 3.28 -11.48
CA LEU A 22 -12.31 2.83 -10.14
C LEU A 22 -11.20 1.94 -9.55
N LEU A 23 -10.67 0.99 -10.33
CA LEU A 23 -9.55 0.16 -9.91
C LEU A 23 -8.29 0.98 -9.63
N ALA A 24 -7.95 1.93 -10.51
CA ALA A 24 -6.83 2.85 -10.27
C ALA A 24 -7.03 3.65 -8.97
N SER A 25 -8.22 4.23 -8.78
CA SER A 25 -8.55 5.00 -7.58
C SER A 25 -8.49 4.18 -6.29
N SER A 26 -8.89 2.90 -6.33
CA SER A 26 -8.81 2.01 -5.16
C SER A 26 -7.38 1.78 -4.69
N LYS A 27 -6.39 1.95 -5.57
CA LYS A 27 -4.96 1.73 -5.29
C LYS A 27 -4.18 3.01 -4.99
N ASN A 28 -4.86 4.13 -4.77
CA ASN A 28 -4.26 5.39 -4.34
C ASN A 28 -4.16 5.56 -2.80
N TYR A 29 -4.62 4.56 -2.03
CA TYR A 29 -4.60 4.59 -0.57
C TYR A 29 -3.79 3.44 0.07
N PRO A 30 -2.51 3.25 -0.33
CA PRO A 30 -1.68 2.17 0.19
C PRO A 30 -1.46 2.22 1.71
N GLY A 31 -1.47 3.41 2.34
CA GLY A 31 -1.39 3.54 3.80
C GLY A 31 -2.59 2.91 4.50
N ALA A 32 -3.80 3.18 4.02
CA ALA A 32 -5.00 2.54 4.56
C ALA A 32 -4.94 1.02 4.41
N GLU A 33 -4.62 0.52 3.20
CA GLU A 33 -4.49 -0.91 2.90
C GLU A 33 -3.45 -1.59 3.82
N ALA A 34 -2.31 -0.92 4.06
CA ALA A 34 -1.26 -1.40 4.95
C ALA A 34 -1.75 -1.58 6.39
N LEU A 35 -2.35 -0.54 6.97
CA LEU A 35 -2.79 -0.60 8.37
C LEU A 35 -3.92 -1.62 8.56
N THR A 36 -4.90 -1.67 7.65
CA THR A 36 -5.99 -2.65 7.73
C THR A 36 -5.48 -4.08 7.59
N SER A 37 -4.53 -4.31 6.68
CA SER A 37 -3.92 -5.64 6.49
C SER A 37 -3.10 -6.06 7.70
N LEU A 38 -2.32 -5.15 8.29
CA LEU A 38 -1.53 -5.43 9.50
C LEU A 38 -2.45 -5.84 10.65
N GLN A 39 -3.50 -5.08 10.91
CA GLN A 39 -4.44 -5.35 11.98
C GLN A 39 -5.20 -6.66 11.76
N TYR A 40 -5.58 -6.96 10.53
CA TYR A 40 -6.19 -8.25 10.19
C TYR A 40 -5.24 -9.42 10.45
N LEU A 41 -4.00 -9.34 9.95
CA LEU A 41 -2.98 -10.37 10.12
C LEU A 41 -2.54 -10.58 11.58
N ARG A 42 -2.65 -9.55 12.42
CA ARG A 42 -2.25 -9.57 13.84
C ARG A 42 -3.43 -9.43 14.80
N HIS A 43 -4.64 -9.78 14.36
CA HIS A 43 -5.87 -9.66 15.16
C HIS A 43 -5.83 -10.42 16.50
N ILE A 44 -5.06 -11.51 16.59
CA ILE A 44 -4.86 -12.28 17.83
C ILE A 44 -4.22 -11.40 18.93
N ASN A 45 -3.44 -10.40 18.55
CA ASN A 45 -2.80 -9.47 19.47
C ASN A 45 -3.60 -8.16 19.67
N ARG A 46 -4.89 -8.12 19.31
CA ARG A 46 -5.73 -6.91 19.44
C ARG A 46 -5.76 -6.28 20.84
N ASN A 47 -5.59 -7.10 21.88
CA ASN A 47 -5.66 -6.65 23.29
C ASN A 47 -4.27 -6.47 23.91
N LYS A 48 -3.19 -6.70 23.16
CA LYS A 48 -1.82 -6.49 23.64
C LYS A 48 -1.40 -5.06 23.30
N HIS A 49 -0.57 -4.49 24.17
CA HIS A 49 0.11 -3.25 23.85
C HIS A 49 1.08 -3.50 22.70
N ILE A 50 0.82 -2.87 21.56
CA ILE A 50 1.61 -2.93 20.33
C ILE A 50 1.86 -1.51 19.87
N THR A 51 3.09 -1.23 19.46
CA THR A 51 3.51 0.08 18.98
C THR A 51 3.71 0.07 17.47
N VAL A 52 3.05 1.00 16.78
CA VAL A 52 3.06 1.10 15.32
C VAL A 52 3.55 2.48 14.91
N TYR A 53 4.71 2.54 14.27
CA TYR A 53 5.17 3.76 13.63
C TYR A 53 4.49 3.95 12.28
N VAL A 54 4.00 5.16 12.04
CA VAL A 54 3.38 5.58 10.78
C VAL A 54 4.22 6.70 10.20
N ASP A 55 4.74 6.53 8.99
CA ASP A 55 5.48 7.59 8.31
C ASP A 55 4.56 8.60 7.59
N SER A 56 5.15 9.68 7.04
CA SER A 56 4.38 10.74 6.36
C SER A 56 3.66 10.23 5.12
N TYR A 57 4.28 9.33 4.35
CA TYR A 57 3.66 8.74 3.18
C TYR A 57 2.41 7.91 3.56
N ALA A 58 2.52 7.04 4.56
CA ALA A 58 1.43 6.17 5.00
C ALA A 58 0.27 6.99 5.61
N ALA A 59 0.58 8.06 6.36
CA ALA A 59 -0.41 9.01 6.86
C ALA A 59 -1.16 9.73 5.71
N GLN A 60 -0.44 10.21 4.70
CA GLN A 60 -1.02 10.93 3.56
C GLN A 60 -1.84 10.01 2.64
N THR A 61 -1.56 8.71 2.65
CA THR A 61 -2.23 7.71 1.81
C THR A 61 -3.30 6.90 2.55
N GLY A 62 -3.90 7.49 3.58
CA GLY A 62 -5.19 7.04 4.12
C GLY A 62 -5.16 6.52 5.55
N ILE A 63 -4.00 6.48 6.23
CA ILE A 63 -4.00 6.17 7.67
C ILE A 63 -4.61 7.33 8.45
N SER A 64 -5.70 7.02 9.16
CA SER A 64 -6.41 7.95 10.03
C SER A 64 -6.85 7.26 11.31
N ARG A 65 -7.32 8.05 12.29
CA ARG A 65 -7.83 7.53 13.56
C ARG A 65 -9.00 6.53 13.38
N PHE A 66 -9.80 6.67 12.33
CA PHE A 66 -10.91 5.76 12.05
C PHE A 66 -10.48 4.36 11.61
N LEU A 67 -9.22 4.20 11.17
CA LEU A 67 -8.66 2.91 10.79
C LEU A 67 -7.94 2.20 11.93
N GLN A 68 -7.86 2.81 13.12
CA GLN A 68 -7.26 2.22 14.30
C GLN A 68 -8.31 1.35 15.00
N TRP A 69 -8.34 0.06 14.67
CA TRP A 69 -9.37 -0.88 15.13
C TRP A 69 -9.15 -1.37 16.56
N TYR A 70 -7.92 -1.25 17.07
CA TYR A 70 -7.52 -1.85 18.34
C TYR A 70 -7.07 -0.77 19.33
N ASP A 71 -7.86 -0.54 20.37
CA ASP A 71 -7.60 0.49 21.38
C ASP A 71 -6.31 0.26 22.18
N ALA A 72 -5.85 -0.99 22.27
CA ALA A 72 -4.61 -1.34 22.98
C ALA A 72 -3.34 -0.98 22.17
N TRP A 73 -3.48 -0.71 20.88
CA TRP A 73 -2.36 -0.37 20.01
C TRP A 73 -2.06 1.13 20.09
N GLU A 74 -0.78 1.48 20.10
CA GLU A 74 -0.29 2.85 20.05
C GLU A 74 0.23 3.15 18.65
N TYR A 75 -0.33 4.19 18.02
CA TYR A 75 0.07 4.64 16.69
C TYR A 75 0.85 5.95 16.82
N ASN A 76 2.11 5.95 16.39
CA ASN A 76 3.00 7.09 16.55
C ASN A 76 3.38 7.68 15.18
N LYS A 77 3.17 8.99 15.03
CA LYS A 77 3.45 9.76 13.82
C LYS A 77 4.54 10.82 14.02
N THR A 78 5.40 10.64 15.02
CA THR A 78 6.50 11.59 15.28
C THR A 78 7.43 11.62 14.08
N GLU A 79 7.66 12.80 13.51
CA GLU A 79 8.51 12.93 12.33
C GLU A 79 9.99 12.99 12.72
N ASN A 80 10.88 12.74 11.75
CA ASN A 80 12.33 12.86 11.90
C ASN A 80 12.95 11.95 12.98
N LEU A 81 12.35 10.78 13.23
CA LEU A 81 12.95 9.77 14.10
C LEU A 81 14.16 9.12 13.42
N GLY A 82 15.25 8.97 14.18
CA GLY A 82 16.43 8.23 13.74
C GLY A 82 16.22 6.72 13.78
N SER A 83 17.09 5.95 13.13
CA SER A 83 16.99 4.48 13.06
C SER A 83 16.95 3.80 14.43
N SER A 84 17.67 4.33 15.42
CA SER A 84 17.66 3.81 16.80
C SER A 84 16.32 4.02 17.50
N GLN A 85 15.65 5.15 17.25
CA GLN A 85 14.32 5.43 17.79
C GLN A 85 13.25 4.59 17.08
N LEU A 86 13.40 4.38 15.77
CA LEU A 86 12.51 3.51 15.01
C LEU A 86 12.61 2.03 15.43
N ALA A 87 13.79 1.59 15.90
CA ALA A 87 14.02 0.24 16.39
C ALA A 87 13.12 -0.17 17.57
N GLN A 88 12.53 0.79 18.29
CA GLN A 88 11.68 0.51 19.45
C GLN A 88 10.31 -0.03 19.06
N PHE A 89 9.78 0.36 17.91
CA PHE A 89 8.42 0.02 17.48
C PHE A 89 8.28 -1.47 17.14
N ASP A 90 7.10 -2.04 17.35
CA ASP A 90 6.81 -3.42 16.95
C ASP A 90 6.57 -3.52 15.44
N TYR A 91 5.93 -2.51 14.87
CA TYR A 91 5.68 -2.38 13.44
C TYR A 91 6.06 -0.99 12.93
N ILE A 92 6.60 -0.94 11.71
CA ILE A 92 6.92 0.31 11.02
C ILE A 92 6.23 0.28 9.65
N LEU A 93 5.41 1.28 9.38
CA LEU A 93 4.80 1.52 8.07
C LEU A 93 5.57 2.68 7.43
N ILE A 94 6.33 2.37 6.38
CA ILE A 94 7.18 3.34 5.68
C ILE A 94 6.93 3.29 4.18
N GLY A 95 6.79 4.46 3.55
CA GLY A 95 6.62 4.58 2.12
C GLY A 95 7.30 5.82 1.55
N SER A 96 7.23 5.95 0.23
CA SER A 96 7.84 7.09 -0.45
C SER A 96 7.23 7.31 -1.84
N TYR A 97 7.10 8.59 -2.21
CA TYR A 97 6.77 8.99 -3.58
C TYR A 97 7.99 9.02 -4.50
N THR A 98 9.19 9.17 -3.93
CA THR A 98 10.43 9.41 -4.70
C THR A 98 11.35 8.20 -4.76
N GLU A 99 11.27 7.29 -3.80
CA GLU A 99 12.08 6.08 -3.78
C GLU A 99 11.50 5.05 -4.77
N PRO A 100 12.20 4.72 -5.87
CA PRO A 100 11.68 3.81 -6.89
C PRO A 100 11.57 2.36 -6.38
N ASN A 101 12.36 1.98 -5.37
CA ASN A 101 12.32 0.65 -4.79
C ASN A 101 12.34 0.71 -3.25
N ILE A 102 11.16 0.97 -2.69
CA ILE A 102 10.96 1.07 -1.24
C ILE A 102 11.32 -0.23 -0.50
N VAL A 103 11.17 -1.39 -1.13
CA VAL A 103 11.48 -2.70 -0.54
C VAL A 103 12.99 -2.82 -0.32
N SER A 104 13.80 -2.53 -1.34
CA SER A 104 15.25 -2.55 -1.23
C SER A 104 15.76 -1.45 -0.28
N PHE A 105 15.15 -0.27 -0.29
CA PHE A 105 15.43 0.77 0.69
C PHE A 105 15.18 0.27 2.12
N ALA A 106 14.03 -0.35 2.38
CA ALA A 106 13.67 -0.84 3.71
C ALA A 106 14.61 -1.97 4.16
N ALA A 107 14.91 -2.93 3.28
CA ALA A 107 15.85 -4.01 3.56
C ALA A 107 17.24 -3.49 3.96
N ARG A 108 17.76 -2.47 3.25
CA ARG A 108 19.07 -1.89 3.55
C ARG A 108 19.10 -1.15 4.90
N ASN A 109 18.04 -0.43 5.24
CA ASN A 109 18.03 0.46 6.40
C ASN A 109 17.53 -0.20 7.70
N PHE A 110 16.69 -1.24 7.61
CA PHE A 110 16.02 -1.82 8.77
C PHE A 110 16.35 -3.29 9.04
N SER A 111 17.09 -3.99 8.16
CA SER A 111 17.38 -5.43 8.30
C SER A 111 17.99 -5.87 9.63
N SER A 112 18.67 -4.98 10.35
CA SER A 112 19.23 -5.27 11.68
C SER A 112 18.20 -5.25 12.82
N THR A 113 17.02 -4.66 12.60
CA THR A 113 16.01 -4.42 13.65
C THR A 113 14.65 -5.01 13.30
N HIS A 114 14.30 -5.02 12.02
CA HIS A 114 13.01 -5.46 11.51
C HIS A 114 13.20 -6.29 10.24
N HIS A 115 12.29 -7.23 10.02
CA HIS A 115 12.12 -7.90 8.74
C HIS A 115 10.94 -7.31 7.98
N ILE A 116 10.93 -7.47 6.66
CA ILE A 116 9.81 -7.06 5.81
C ILE A 116 8.68 -8.07 5.97
N LEU A 117 7.53 -7.60 6.43
CA LEU A 117 6.33 -8.43 6.57
C LEU A 117 5.59 -8.54 5.23
N TYR A 118 5.35 -7.41 4.56
CA TYR A 118 4.84 -7.32 3.19
C TYR A 118 4.99 -5.90 2.62
N ASP A 119 4.85 -5.76 1.31
CA ASP A 119 4.76 -4.49 0.60
C ASP A 119 3.33 -4.22 0.09
N VAL A 120 3.00 -2.94 -0.07
CA VAL A 120 1.72 -2.49 -0.64
C VAL A 120 1.96 -1.76 -1.94
N LYS A 121 1.28 -2.24 -2.99
CA LYS A 121 1.37 -1.69 -4.34
C LYS A 121 0.39 -0.55 -4.52
N ALA A 122 0.88 0.55 -5.06
CA ALA A 122 0.11 1.74 -5.41
C ALA A 122 0.05 1.92 -6.93
N PHE A 123 -1.03 2.52 -7.41
CA PHE A 123 -1.17 2.88 -8.82
C PHE A 123 -0.14 3.93 -9.23
N GLN A 124 0.53 3.72 -10.36
CA GLN A 124 1.55 4.64 -10.89
C GLN A 124 1.13 5.32 -12.19
N GLY A 125 0.30 4.67 -12.97
CA GLY A 125 -0.08 5.17 -14.28
C GLY A 125 -0.68 4.10 -15.18
N ILE A 126 -1.01 4.52 -16.40
CA ILE A 126 -1.52 3.67 -17.46
C ILE A 126 -0.46 3.62 -18.55
N GLU A 127 -0.10 2.41 -18.95
CA GLU A 127 0.74 2.14 -20.13
C GLU A 127 -0.16 1.59 -21.24
N PHE A 128 0.23 1.78 -22.50
CA PHE A 128 -0.51 1.27 -23.65
C PHE A 128 0.28 0.15 -24.31
N GLY A 129 -0.18 -1.08 -24.13
CA GLY A 129 0.38 -2.25 -24.80
C GLY A 129 -0.13 -2.34 -26.24
N ARG A 130 0.75 -2.65 -27.19
CA ARG A 130 0.35 -2.90 -28.59
C ARG A 130 -0.28 -4.30 -28.72
N MET A 131 -1.40 -4.37 -29.42
CA MET A 131 -2.10 -5.61 -29.78
C MET A 131 -2.00 -5.86 -31.30
N LEU A 132 -2.00 -7.13 -31.70
CA LEU A 132 -1.98 -7.55 -33.11
C LEU A 132 -3.31 -7.29 -33.83
N GLN A 133 -4.40 -7.25 -33.08
CA GLN A 133 -5.76 -7.05 -33.60
C GLN A 133 -6.42 -5.86 -32.91
N PHE A 134 -7.47 -5.32 -33.54
CA PHE A 134 -8.30 -4.25 -32.97
C PHE A 134 -8.68 -4.57 -31.52
N PRO A 135 -8.49 -3.65 -30.54
CA PRO A 135 -8.27 -2.21 -30.69
C PRO A 135 -6.82 -1.73 -30.95
N TYR A 136 -5.86 -2.63 -31.26
CA TYR A 136 -4.43 -2.35 -31.53
C TYR A 136 -3.63 -1.75 -30.37
N TYR A 137 -4.28 -1.06 -29.42
CA TYR A 137 -3.72 -0.59 -28.17
C TYR A 137 -4.67 -0.94 -27.02
N TRP A 138 -4.10 -1.42 -25.92
CA TRP A 138 -4.87 -1.73 -24.72
C TRP A 138 -4.22 -1.08 -23.50
N PRO A 139 -5.01 -0.37 -22.67
CA PRO A 139 -4.49 0.22 -21.44
C PRO A 139 -4.17 -0.87 -20.43
N THR A 140 -2.96 -0.85 -19.90
CA THR A 140 -2.51 -1.69 -18.79
C THR A 140 -2.14 -0.81 -17.61
N MET A 141 -2.69 -1.08 -16.44
CA MET A 141 -2.38 -0.33 -15.23
C MET A 141 -1.02 -0.78 -14.67
N LYS A 142 -0.18 0.20 -14.35
CA LYS A 142 1.11 -0.02 -13.70
C LYS A 142 0.96 0.15 -12.19
N PHE A 143 1.43 -0.84 -11.45
CA PHE A 143 1.45 -0.82 -9.99
C PHE A 143 2.87 -1.08 -9.49
N ASN A 144 3.35 -0.23 -8.59
CA ASN A 144 4.64 -0.38 -7.93
C ASN A 144 4.46 -0.37 -6.42
N SER A 145 5.33 -1.09 -5.72
CA SER A 145 5.41 -1.04 -4.27
C SER A 145 5.84 0.37 -3.84
N GLN A 146 5.01 1.05 -3.07
CA GLN A 146 5.32 2.38 -2.54
C GLN A 146 5.32 2.45 -1.01
N LEU A 147 4.84 1.40 -0.34
CA LEU A 147 4.85 1.29 1.11
C LEU A 147 5.24 -0.12 1.51
N VAL A 148 6.00 -0.23 2.61
CA VAL A 148 6.41 -1.49 3.22
C VAL A 148 5.98 -1.50 4.68
N VAL A 149 5.49 -2.65 5.12
CA VAL A 149 5.23 -2.94 6.52
C VAL A 149 6.35 -3.81 7.05
N LEU A 150 6.99 -3.34 8.11
CA LEU A 150 8.10 -4.01 8.77
C LEU A 150 7.62 -4.54 10.13
N GLU A 151 8.11 -5.71 10.52
CA GLU A 151 7.87 -6.30 11.84
C GLU A 151 9.20 -6.50 12.58
N LYS A 152 9.22 -6.12 13.85
CA LYS A 152 10.40 -6.18 14.70
C LYS A 152 10.90 -7.61 14.83
N LEU A 153 12.22 -7.79 14.71
CA LEU A 153 12.87 -9.08 14.95
C LEU A 153 12.71 -9.45 16.42
N ARG A 154 12.22 -10.66 16.72
CA ARG A 154 12.28 -11.21 18.07
C ARG A 154 13.57 -12.01 18.20
N TYR A 155 14.10 -12.09 19.42
CA TYR A 155 15.32 -12.84 19.72
C TYR A 155 15.27 -14.33 19.31
N SER A 156 14.08 -14.88 19.05
CA SER A 156 13.88 -16.23 18.52
C SER A 156 14.11 -16.37 17.01
N ASP A 157 14.14 -15.26 16.26
CA ASP A 157 14.16 -15.24 14.79
C ASP A 157 15.59 -15.13 14.22
N SER A 158 16.60 -15.00 15.08
CA SER A 158 18.01 -15.00 14.75
C SER A 158 18.59 -16.41 14.87
N VAL A 159 18.35 -17.25 13.85
CA VAL A 159 19.06 -18.52 13.61
C VAL A 159 19.50 -18.57 12.16
#